data_AF-A0A4Y2RNR6-F1
#
_entry.id   AF-A0A4Y2RNR6-F1
#
_cell.length_a   1.000
_cell.length_b   1.000
_cell.length_c   1.000
_cell.angle_alpha   90.00
_cell.angle_beta   90.00
_cell.angle_gamma   90.00
#
_symmetry.space_group_name_H-M   'P 1'
#
loop_
_entity.id
_entity.type
_entity.pdbx_description
1 polymer ?
#
loop_
_entity_poly.entity_id
_entity_poly.type
_entity_poly.pdbx_seq_one_letter_code
_entity_poly.pdbx_strand_id
1 'polypeptide(L)'
;MRLSVRAYIPNPLRCFNCQRFGHSKLPCRGTLTCARCAEVGHDSTDCTAQEKCINCKGNHTSFSRDCSVWKQEKEIITTKITKQISYPEARKLVKSGHPHPH
;
A
#
# COMPACT_ATOMS: atom_id res chain seq x y z
N MET A 1 -2.71 28.92 25.01
CA MET A 1 -3.41 28.44 23.80
C MET A 1 -3.06 26.98 23.54
N ARG A 2 -4.03 26.08 23.45
CA ARG A 2 -3.82 24.71 22.93
C ARG A 2 -4.20 24.70 21.46
N LEU A 3 -3.22 24.69 20.57
CA LEU A 3 -3.44 24.58 19.14
C LEU A 3 -3.90 23.15 18.83
N SER A 4 -5.14 22.99 18.36
CA SER A 4 -5.64 21.72 17.86
C SER A 4 -5.00 21.45 16.49
N VAL A 5 -4.00 20.57 16.47
CA VAL A 5 -3.31 20.15 15.23
C VAL A 5 -3.92 18.84 14.75
N ARG A 6 -4.32 18.79 13.48
CA ARG A 6 -4.77 17.54 12.86
C ARG A 6 -3.58 16.59 12.70
N ALA A 7 -3.71 15.37 13.19
CA ALA A 7 -2.68 14.35 13.03
C ALA A 7 -2.41 14.10 11.53
N TYR A 8 -1.14 14.19 11.12
CA TYR A 8 -0.72 13.89 9.76
C TYR A 8 -0.77 12.38 9.52
N ILE A 9 -1.56 11.96 8.53
CA ILE A 9 -1.68 10.55 8.12
C ILE A 9 -0.97 10.37 6.78
N PRO A 10 0.24 9.79 6.75
CA PRO A 10 1.00 9.59 5.52
C PRO A 10 0.31 8.60 4.59
N ASN A 11 0.74 8.58 3.32
CA ASN A 11 0.30 7.56 2.37
C ASN A 11 0.98 6.20 2.66
N PRO A 12 0.34 5.08 2.27
CA PRO A 12 0.95 3.76 2.29
C PRO A 12 2.36 3.75 1.71
N LEU A 13 3.32 3.24 2.50
CA LEU A 13 4.68 3.05 2.03
C LEU A 13 4.70 1.93 0.99
N ARG A 14 4.91 2.29 -0.28
CA ARG A 14 5.09 1.36 -1.39
C ARG A 14 6.57 1.13 -1.66
N CYS A 15 6.98 -0.12 -1.77
CA CYS A 15 8.31 -0.47 -2.21
C CYS A 15 8.47 -0.18 -3.71
N PHE A 16 9.41 0.69 -4.10
CA PHE A 16 9.66 0.99 -5.52
C PHE A 16 10.41 -0.13 -6.27
N ASN A 17 10.78 -1.22 -5.60
CA ASN A 17 11.35 -2.40 -6.24
C ASN A 17 10.26 -3.44 -6.56
N CYS A 18 9.58 -3.98 -5.55
CA CYS A 18 8.58 -5.05 -5.73
C CYS A 18 7.12 -4.56 -5.76
N GLN A 19 6.88 -3.25 -5.63
CA GLN A 19 5.56 -2.60 -5.67
C GLN A 19 4.58 -2.98 -4.54
N ARG A 20 5.02 -3.80 -3.57
CA ARG A 20 4.23 -4.17 -2.38
C ARG A 20 4.24 -3.08 -1.32
N PHE A 21 3.20 -3.03 -0.50
CA PHE A 21 3.13 -2.12 0.64
C PHE A 21 3.89 -2.64 1.88
N GLY A 22 4.27 -1.71 2.76
CA GLY A 22 4.77 -2.01 4.11
C GLY A 22 6.30 -1.95 4.26
N HIS A 23 7.05 -1.77 3.19
CA HIS A 23 8.52 -1.63 3.25
C HIS A 23 9.06 -0.74 2.12
N SER A 24 10.26 -0.20 2.30
CA SER A 24 10.97 0.59 1.30
C SER A 24 11.87 -0.28 0.41
N LYS A 25 12.52 0.32 -0.59
CA LYS A 25 13.41 -0.39 -1.52
C LYS A 25 14.65 -1.00 -0.84
N LEU A 26 15.24 -0.30 0.14
CA LEU A 26 16.48 -0.72 0.80
C LEU A 26 16.40 -2.10 1.48
N PRO A 27 15.42 -2.42 2.34
CA PRO A 27 15.28 -3.73 2.95
C PRO A 27 14.57 -4.76 2.04
N CYS A 28 14.28 -4.42 0.77
CA CYS A 28 13.49 -5.27 -0.09
C CYS A 28 14.29 -6.51 -0.52
N ARG A 29 13.71 -7.69 -0.32
CA ARG A 29 14.24 -8.98 -0.81
C ARG A 29 13.49 -9.49 -2.05
N GLY A 30 12.63 -8.66 -2.64
CA GLY A 30 11.83 -9.00 -3.81
C GLY A 30 12.54 -8.70 -5.12
N THR A 31 11.94 -9.15 -6.22
CA THR A 31 12.40 -8.86 -7.58
C THR A 31 11.86 -7.51 -8.06
N LEU A 32 12.59 -6.88 -8.99
CA LEU A 32 12.11 -5.69 -9.69
C LEU A 32 10.80 -6.03 -10.40
N THR A 33 9.75 -5.30 -10.05
CA THR A 33 8.39 -5.49 -10.55
C THR A 33 7.88 -4.18 -11.12
N CYS A 34 7.32 -4.23 -12.32
CA CYS A 34 6.78 -3.06 -13.00
C CYS A 34 5.56 -2.53 -12.24
N ALA A 35 5.55 -1.23 -11.95
CA ALA A 35 4.44 -0.58 -11.27
C ALA A 35 3.15 -0.53 -12.11
N ARG A 36 3.26 -0.61 -13.44
CA ARG A 36 2.14 -0.54 -14.37
C ARG A 36 1.48 -1.89 -14.57
N CYS A 37 2.24 -2.92 -14.98
CA CYS A 37 1.70 -4.21 -15.41
C CYS A 37 1.95 -5.37 -14.42
N ALA A 38 2.61 -5.11 -13.28
CA ALA A 38 2.93 -6.10 -12.25
C ALA A 38 3.83 -7.27 -12.71
N GLU A 39 4.40 -7.21 -13.91
CA GLU A 39 5.38 -8.19 -14.40
C GLU A 39 6.78 -7.90 -13.87
N VAL A 40 7.58 -8.95 -13.75
CA VAL A 40 8.95 -8.87 -13.24
C VAL A 40 9.95 -8.54 -14.35
N GLY A 41 11.09 -7.97 -13.99
CA GLY A 41 12.24 -7.79 -14.89
C GLY A 41 12.35 -6.44 -15.60
N HIS A 42 11.41 -5.51 -15.38
CA HIS A 42 11.50 -4.14 -15.88
C HIS A 42 10.80 -3.14 -14.94
N ASP A 43 11.10 -1.84 -15.10
CA ASP A 43 10.39 -0.76 -14.42
C ASP A 43 9.21 -0.22 -15.25
N SER A 44 8.53 0.83 -14.77
CA SER A 44 7.34 1.36 -15.43
C SER A 44 7.59 2.53 -16.38
N THR A 45 8.84 2.93 -16.62
CA THR A 45 9.19 4.15 -17.36
C THR A 45 8.68 4.10 -18.79
N ASP A 46 8.97 3.01 -19.50
CA ASP A 46 8.60 2.79 -20.90
C ASP A 46 7.56 1.67 -21.08
N CYS A 47 6.93 1.26 -19.99
CA CYS A 47 5.95 0.18 -20.01
C CYS A 47 4.61 0.67 -20.59
N THR A 48 4.18 0.08 -21.71
CA THR A 48 2.88 0.34 -22.36
C THR A 48 1.88 -0.79 -22.18
N ALA A 49 2.26 -1.87 -21.48
CA ALA A 49 1.39 -3.01 -21.24
C ALA A 49 0.13 -2.63 -20.44
N GLN A 50 -0.87 -3.52 -20.50
CA GLN A 50 -2.13 -3.37 -19.77
C GLN A 50 -1.87 -3.18 -18.27
N GLU A 51 -2.58 -2.23 -17.67
CA GLU A 51 -2.43 -1.94 -16.24
C GLU A 51 -2.92 -3.10 -15.38
N LYS A 52 -2.10 -3.47 -14.39
CA LYS A 52 -2.36 -4.54 -13.46
C LYS A 52 -1.68 -4.24 -12.13
N CYS A 53 -2.44 -4.37 -11.05
CA CYS A 53 -1.96 -4.09 -9.71
C CYS A 53 -1.35 -5.35 -9.09
N ILE A 54 -0.10 -5.30 -8.61
CA ILE A 54 0.51 -6.47 -7.95
C ILE A 54 -0.22 -6.85 -6.65
N ASN A 55 -0.81 -5.85 -5.98
CA ASN A 55 -1.37 -5.97 -4.64
C ASN A 55 -2.79 -6.55 -4.65
N CYS A 56 -3.68 -6.08 -5.55
CA CYS A 56 -5.07 -6.52 -5.62
C CYS A 56 -5.43 -7.27 -6.91
N LYS A 57 -4.50 -7.37 -7.88
CA LYS A 57 -4.70 -7.98 -9.21
C LYS A 57 -5.75 -7.30 -10.10
N GLY A 58 -6.24 -6.11 -9.73
CA GLY A 58 -7.16 -5.31 -10.54
C GLY A 58 -6.50 -4.56 -11.69
N ASN A 59 -7.34 -4.06 -12.60
CA ASN A 59 -6.95 -3.34 -13.84
C ASN A 59 -6.59 -1.87 -13.57
N HIS A 60 -5.54 -1.64 -12.80
CA HIS A 60 -4.98 -0.32 -12.52
C HIS A 60 -3.52 -0.45 -12.09
N THR A 61 -2.76 0.64 -12.12
CA THR A 61 -1.36 0.64 -11.68
C THR A 61 -1.20 0.37 -10.18
N SER A 62 -0.06 -0.18 -9.77
CA SER A 62 0.24 -0.50 -8.36
C SER A 62 0.33 0.73 -7.44
N PHE A 63 0.30 1.94 -7.98
CA PHE A 63 0.24 3.20 -7.23
C PHE A 63 -1.14 3.87 -7.23
N SER A 64 -2.16 3.24 -7.84
CA SER A 64 -3.52 3.76 -7.84
C SER A 64 -4.10 3.83 -6.41
N ARG A 65 -4.76 4.95 -6.11
CA ARG A 65 -5.49 5.16 -4.84
C ARG A 65 -6.85 4.46 -4.81
N ASP A 66 -7.32 3.99 -5.97
CA ASP A 66 -8.57 3.25 -6.08
C ASP A 66 -8.42 1.78 -5.66
N CYS A 67 -7.17 1.30 -5.55
CA CYS A 67 -6.84 -0.04 -5.12
C CYS A 67 -7.43 -0.34 -3.72
N SER A 68 -8.18 -1.44 -3.62
CA SER A 68 -8.75 -1.91 -2.34
C SER A 68 -7.69 -2.16 -1.27
N VAL A 69 -6.54 -2.73 -1.67
CA VAL A 69 -5.41 -2.97 -0.76
C VAL A 69 -4.75 -1.65 -0.34
N TRP A 70 -4.69 -0.65 -1.22
CA TRP A 70 -4.20 0.69 -0.86
C TRP A 70 -5.12 1.34 0.18
N LYS A 71 -6.45 1.26 -0.02
CA LYS A 71 -7.46 1.79 0.92
C LYS A 71 -7.34 1.10 2.29
N GLN A 72 -7.24 -0.23 2.30
CA GLN A 72 -7.02 -1.00 3.53
C GLN A 72 -5.71 -0.59 4.23
N GLU A 73 -4.61 -0.46 3.49
CA GLU A 73 -3.32 -0.05 4.06
C GLU A 73 -3.36 1.39 4.61
N LYS A 74 -4.09 2.29 3.95
CA LYS A 74 -4.34 3.66 4.45
C LYS A 74 -5.13 3.64 5.75
N GLU A 75 -6.13 2.77 5.88
CA GLU A 75 -6.88 2.59 7.11
C GLU A 75 -6.03 2.01 8.24
N ILE A 76 -5.14 1.06 7.94
CA ILE A 76 -4.19 0.51 8.92
C ILE A 76 -3.28 1.61 9.46
N ILE A 77 -2.70 2.43 8.57
CA ILE A 77 -1.84 3.56 8.97
C ILE A 77 -2.64 4.59 9.78
N THR A 78 -3.88 4.87 9.37
CA THR A 78 -4.78 5.78 10.10
C THR A 78 -5.01 5.25 11.51
N THR A 79 -5.43 3.99 11.65
CA THR A 79 -5.71 3.33 12.93
C THR A 79 -4.47 3.29 13.81
N LYS A 80 -3.30 2.99 13.25
CA LYS A 80 -2.02 3.01 13.95
C LYS A 80 -1.77 4.38 14.60
N ILE A 81 -2.00 5.46 13.86
CA ILE A 81 -1.73 6.83 14.32
C ILE A 81 -2.81 7.31 15.29
N THR A 82 -4.09 7.07 14.98
CA THR A 82 -5.21 7.54 15.81
C THR A 82 -5.33 6.79 17.13
N LYS A 83 -5.04 5.48 17.14
CA LYS A 83 -5.07 4.65 18.36
C LYS A 83 -3.70 4.51 19.04
N GLN A 84 -2.64 5.05 18.44
CA GLN A 84 -1.26 4.95 18.93
C GLN A 84 -0.80 3.51 19.25
N ILE A 85 -1.16 2.56 18.39
CA ILE A 85 -0.80 1.14 18.53
C ILE A 85 0.27 0.74 17.51
N SER A 86 0.81 -0.47 17.65
CA SER A 86 1.75 -1.00 16.67
C SER A 86 1.07 -1.30 15.32
N TYR A 87 1.88 -1.34 14.25
CA TYR A 87 1.36 -1.66 12.93
C TYR A 87 0.72 -3.07 12.83
N PRO A 88 1.30 -4.14 13.41
CA PRO A 88 0.65 -5.45 13.45
C PRO A 88 -0.71 -5.43 14.17
N GLU A 89 -0.84 -4.69 15.27
CA GLU A 89 -2.10 -4.54 16.00
C GLU A 89 -3.14 -3.80 15.17
N ALA A 90 -2.77 -2.66 14.57
CA ALA A 90 -3.66 -1.91 13.67
C ALA A 90 -4.13 -2.77 12.49
N ARG A 91 -3.23 -3.58 11.91
CA ARG A 91 -3.57 -4.52 10.83
C ARG A 91 -4.58 -5.58 11.28
N LYS A 92 -4.43 -6.13 12.49
CA LYS A 92 -5.41 -7.09 13.04
C LYS A 92 -6.79 -6.46 13.19
N LEU A 93 -6.85 -5.25 13.75
CA LEU A 93 -8.12 -4.53 13.97
C LEU A 93 -8.87 -4.21 12.67
N VAL A 94 -8.16 -3.70 11.65
CA VAL A 94 -8.78 -3.38 10.35
C VAL A 94 -9.28 -4.63 9.66
N LYS A 95 -8.52 -5.73 9.72
CA LYS A 95 -8.92 -7.02 9.14
C LYS A 95 -10.08 -7.68 9.88
N SER A 96 -10.17 -7.53 11.20
CA SER A 96 -11.32 -8.06 11.95
C SER A 96 -12.61 -7.28 11.70
N GLY A 97 -12.52 -6.00 11.33
CA GLY A 97 -13.68 -5.16 11.01
C GLY A 97 -14.18 -5.26 9.56
N HIS A 98 -13.36 -5.79 8.65
CA HIS A 98 -13.70 -5.98 7.24
C HIS A 98 -13.59 -7.46 6.88
N PRO A 99 -14.68 -8.25 6.93
CA PRO A 99 -14.66 -9.59 6.37
C PRO A 99 -14.24 -9.49 4.89
N HIS A 100 -13.23 -10.27 4.52
CA HIS A 100 -12.83 -10.40 3.12
C HIS A 100 -14.07 -10.82 2.30
N PRO A 101 -14.38 -10.17 1.17
CA PRO A 101 -15.27 -10.78 0.21
C PRO A 101 -14.59 -12.06 -0.28
N HIS A 102 -15.23 -13.19 -0.01
CA HIS A 102 -14.93 -14.48 -0.60
C HIS A 102 -15.13 -14.44 -2.12
#